data_AF-A0A957I1Q4-F1
#
_entry.id   AF-A0A957I1Q4-F1
#
_cell.length_a   1.000
_cell.length_b   1.000
_cell.length_c   1.000
_cell.angle_alpha   90.00
_cell.angle_beta   90.00
_cell.angle_gamma   90.00
#
_symmetry.space_group_name_H-M   'P 1'
#
loop_
_entity.id
_entity.type
_entity.pdbx_description
1 polymer ?
#
loop_
_entity_poly.entity_id
_entity_poly.type
_entity_poly.pdbx_seq_one_letter_code
_entity_poly.pdbx_strand_id
1 'polypeptide(L)'
;MLNFTIQASRETLSAQESAQLLYLLIEVSAPEHYRLSHLPLNVGLVIDRSTSMQGDRLERVKAAAALLVEKLSAADVLSVVAFSDRAEVVLPASHVRNKAPVLSRLRTIVAFGGTEIYQGLNACVKEMRKADLDHHLNHIILLTDGQTYGDENACLQLAQQAAASHIGISGFGIGSEWNDQFLDRLVAPSGGQCAYIDTPDQIVTLLQQRIQSLGKVYAHNFRLKADQFPAGVRIQYGLKFKPFAQPLPDNPQQDLNLGSVEARTPLVFVLELMIESQSGPRLEIPLTFVADIPAEMAVNQPFHQKLALPVGGQKADVFPPDAVVEAVRVLNLYRLNETAWHEIEAGQLQTAVTRMRRLTTRLLESGFTQMATQAQIETERLSTMGTLSLEGRKRLKFGTRALLTKTLMLNDDD
;
A
#
# COMPACT_ATOMS: atom_id res chain seq x y z
N MET A 1 13.60 -19.28 -7.69
CA MET A 1 14.31 -18.20 -6.98
C MET A 1 13.81 -16.87 -7.50
N LEU A 2 13.57 -15.89 -6.62
CA LEU A 2 13.16 -14.54 -7.01
C LEU A 2 14.28 -13.82 -7.77
N ASN A 3 13.90 -12.96 -8.71
CA ASN A 3 14.81 -12.09 -9.43
C ASN A 3 14.87 -10.72 -8.73
N PHE A 4 16.08 -10.18 -8.57
CA PHE A 4 16.31 -8.90 -7.90
C PHE A 4 17.09 -7.97 -8.83
N THR A 5 16.59 -6.75 -8.99
CA THR A 5 17.30 -5.64 -9.63
C THR A 5 17.46 -4.52 -8.61
N ILE A 6 18.70 -4.11 -8.34
CA ILE A 6 19.03 -3.08 -7.34
C ILE A 6 19.83 -1.98 -8.01
N GLN A 7 19.31 -0.76 -7.99
CA GLN A 7 19.95 0.41 -8.59
C GLN A 7 20.15 1.49 -7.53
N ALA A 8 21.38 1.97 -7.40
CA ALA A 8 21.74 3.05 -6.50
C ALA A 8 21.80 4.39 -7.25
N SER A 9 21.47 5.50 -6.58
CA SER A 9 21.57 6.84 -7.17
C SER A 9 23.01 7.29 -7.44
N ARG A 10 24.00 6.56 -6.93
CA ARG A 10 25.42 6.79 -7.16
C ARG A 10 26.19 5.48 -7.02
N GLU A 11 27.29 5.37 -7.74
CA GLU A 11 28.17 4.21 -7.70
C GLU A 11 29.27 4.35 -6.63
N THR A 12 29.55 5.57 -6.16
CA THR A 12 30.59 5.84 -5.17
C THR A 12 30.05 6.75 -4.06
N LEU A 13 30.56 6.59 -2.85
CA LEU A 13 30.28 7.46 -1.71
C LEU A 13 31.41 8.47 -1.53
N SER A 14 31.05 9.68 -1.10
CA SER A 14 32.05 10.70 -0.73
C SER A 14 32.76 10.27 0.56
N ALA A 15 34.08 10.45 0.61
CA ALA A 15 34.88 10.26 1.81
C ALA A 15 34.79 11.43 2.81
N GLN A 16 33.93 12.42 2.54
CA GLN A 16 33.73 13.57 3.44
C GLN A 16 33.14 13.15 4.80
N GLU A 17 33.43 13.95 5.83
CA GLU A 17 32.97 13.69 7.21
C GLU A 17 31.48 13.99 7.45
N SER A 18 30.73 14.45 6.44
CA SER A 18 29.30 14.72 6.55
C SER A 18 28.46 13.52 6.15
N ALA A 19 27.29 13.40 6.78
CA ALA A 19 26.30 12.40 6.39
C ALA A 19 25.77 12.68 4.97
N GLN A 20 25.50 11.62 4.21
CA GLN A 20 25.12 11.69 2.81
C GLN A 20 23.89 10.82 2.51
N LEU A 21 23.08 11.27 1.55
CA LEU A 21 21.89 10.55 1.09
C LEU A 21 22.21 9.62 -0.08
N LEU A 22 21.66 8.41 -0.02
CA LEU A 22 21.69 7.40 -1.08
C LEU A 22 20.26 6.93 -1.35
N TYR A 23 19.84 6.92 -2.62
CA TYR A 23 18.56 6.32 -2.99
C TYR A 23 18.81 4.96 -3.59
N LEU A 24 18.07 3.95 -3.12
CA LEU A 24 18.09 2.59 -3.66
C LEU A 24 16.73 2.25 -4.24
N LEU A 25 16.67 2.09 -5.57
CA LEU A 25 15.52 1.51 -6.25
C LEU A 25 15.70 -0.01 -6.30
N ILE A 26 14.73 -0.74 -5.78
CA ILE A 26 14.76 -2.19 -5.71
C ILE A 26 13.51 -2.73 -6.39
N GLU A 27 13.74 -3.63 -7.33
CA GLU A 27 12.70 -4.40 -8.01
C GLU A 27 12.88 -5.88 -7.70
N VAL A 28 11.76 -6.53 -7.38
CA VAL A 28 11.69 -7.96 -7.09
C VAL A 28 10.59 -8.58 -7.95
N SER A 29 10.94 -9.57 -8.76
CA SER A 29 10.00 -10.26 -9.63
C SER A 29 10.02 -11.78 -9.43
N ALA A 30 8.88 -12.41 -9.69
CA ALA A 30 8.80 -13.86 -9.77
C ALA A 30 9.68 -14.38 -10.95
N PRO A 31 10.29 -15.57 -10.85
CA PRO A 31 11.07 -16.14 -11.95
C PRO A 31 10.18 -16.38 -13.19
N GLU A 32 10.72 -16.33 -14.40
CA GLU A 32 9.93 -16.42 -15.65
C GLU A 32 9.21 -17.77 -15.85
N HIS A 33 9.78 -18.86 -15.34
CA HIS A 33 9.29 -20.23 -15.54
C HIS A 33 8.81 -20.88 -14.25
N TYR A 34 7.81 -20.27 -13.60
CA TYR A 34 7.15 -20.85 -12.43
C TYR A 34 5.77 -21.42 -12.78
N ARG A 35 5.38 -22.48 -12.08
CA ARG A 35 3.97 -22.88 -12.04
C ARG A 35 3.26 -22.03 -11.02
N LEU A 36 2.25 -21.29 -11.45
CA LEU A 36 1.29 -20.66 -10.56
C LEU A 36 0.68 -21.73 -9.65
N SER A 37 1.01 -21.70 -8.36
CA SER A 37 0.17 -22.35 -7.35
C SER A 37 -0.98 -21.40 -7.07
N HIS A 38 -2.17 -21.71 -7.59
CA HIS A 38 -3.39 -21.05 -7.12
C HIS A 38 -3.67 -21.53 -5.70
N LEU A 39 -3.14 -20.80 -4.72
CA LEU A 39 -3.56 -21.00 -3.35
C LEU A 39 -5.03 -20.61 -3.24
N PRO A 40 -5.88 -21.49 -2.70
CA PRO A 40 -7.21 -21.10 -2.33
C PRO A 40 -7.18 -19.86 -1.43
N LEU A 41 -8.15 -18.98 -1.61
CA LEU A 41 -8.26 -17.74 -0.84
C LEU A 41 -9.15 -17.96 0.38
N ASN A 42 -8.76 -17.42 1.52
CA ASN A 42 -9.65 -17.19 2.65
C ASN A 42 -9.88 -15.67 2.71
N VAL A 43 -11.03 -15.21 2.23
CA VAL A 43 -11.34 -13.78 2.09
C VAL A 43 -12.36 -13.35 3.13
N GLY A 44 -12.03 -12.32 3.90
CA GLY A 44 -12.95 -11.66 4.82
C GLY A 44 -13.40 -10.32 4.27
N LEU A 45 -14.68 -10.18 3.91
CA LEU A 45 -15.25 -8.89 3.50
C LEU A 45 -15.80 -8.16 4.73
N VAL A 46 -15.27 -6.97 5.01
CA VAL A 46 -15.72 -6.09 6.08
C VAL A 46 -16.39 -4.88 5.43
N ILE A 47 -17.71 -4.83 5.50
CA ILE A 47 -18.53 -3.85 4.80
C ILE A 47 -19.10 -2.86 5.80
N ASP A 48 -18.72 -1.60 5.66
CA ASP A 48 -19.37 -0.49 6.34
C ASP A 48 -20.82 -0.37 5.85
N ARG A 49 -21.74 -0.37 6.80
CA ARG A 49 -23.17 -0.16 6.57
C ARG A 49 -23.70 0.98 7.43
N SER A 50 -22.85 1.93 7.80
CA SER A 50 -23.28 3.17 8.46
C SER A 50 -24.27 3.95 7.59
N THR A 51 -24.94 4.93 8.19
CA THR A 51 -25.97 5.71 7.50
C THR A 51 -25.44 6.47 6.27
N SER A 52 -24.16 6.86 6.25
CA SER A 52 -23.50 7.51 5.09
C SER A 52 -23.43 6.62 3.85
N MET A 53 -23.45 5.29 4.04
CA MET A 53 -23.43 4.31 2.95
C MET A 53 -24.79 4.16 2.25
N GLN A 54 -25.85 4.81 2.72
CA GLN A 54 -27.20 4.67 2.16
C GLN A 54 -27.25 5.03 0.65
N GLY A 55 -28.11 4.31 -0.09
CA GLY A 55 -28.32 4.52 -1.52
C GLY A 55 -27.24 3.87 -2.38
N ASP A 56 -26.75 4.60 -3.39
CA ASP A 56 -25.89 4.06 -4.44
C ASP A 56 -24.56 3.48 -3.92
N ARG A 57 -24.00 4.01 -2.83
CA ARG A 57 -22.74 3.54 -2.25
C ARG A 57 -22.85 2.08 -1.81
N LEU A 58 -23.81 1.78 -0.92
CA LEU A 58 -24.02 0.41 -0.43
C LEU A 58 -24.47 -0.53 -1.54
N GLU A 59 -25.34 -0.09 -2.45
CA GLU A 59 -25.80 -0.94 -3.56
C GLU A 59 -24.64 -1.35 -4.48
N ARG A 60 -23.67 -0.46 -4.72
CA ARG A 60 -22.49 -0.78 -5.53
C ARG A 60 -21.46 -1.58 -4.77
N VAL A 61 -21.34 -1.42 -3.46
CA VAL A 61 -20.56 -2.35 -2.62
C VAL A 61 -21.16 -3.75 -2.67
N LYS A 62 -22.49 -3.89 -2.56
CA LYS A 62 -23.19 -5.17 -2.68
C LYS A 62 -23.00 -5.80 -4.06
N ALA A 63 -23.07 -5.00 -5.13
CA ALA A 63 -22.81 -5.46 -6.49
C ALA A 63 -21.36 -5.92 -6.68
N ALA A 64 -20.38 -5.16 -6.16
CA ALA A 64 -18.97 -5.53 -6.22
C ALA A 64 -18.69 -6.82 -5.41
N ALA A 65 -19.25 -6.93 -4.21
CA ALA A 65 -19.16 -8.14 -3.38
C ALA A 65 -19.79 -9.35 -4.08
N ALA A 66 -20.94 -9.18 -4.75
CA ALA A 66 -21.57 -10.22 -5.54
C ALA A 66 -20.67 -10.69 -6.70
N LEU A 67 -20.06 -9.76 -7.43
CA LEU A 67 -19.11 -10.09 -8.49
C LEU A 67 -17.85 -10.79 -7.96
N LEU A 68 -17.40 -10.43 -6.75
CA LEU A 68 -16.32 -11.15 -6.07
C LEU A 68 -16.72 -12.59 -5.79
N VAL A 69 -17.91 -12.83 -5.22
CA VAL A 69 -18.43 -14.19 -4.97
C VAL A 69 -18.44 -15.01 -6.26
N GLU A 70 -18.80 -14.39 -7.39
CA GLU A 70 -18.78 -15.05 -8.69
C GLU A 70 -17.38 -15.44 -9.18
N LYS A 71 -16.32 -14.75 -8.76
CA LYS A 71 -14.93 -15.07 -9.13
C LYS A 71 -14.28 -16.09 -8.21
N LEU A 72 -14.80 -16.31 -7.01
CA LEU A 72 -14.29 -17.33 -6.09
C LEU A 72 -14.56 -18.74 -6.63
N SER A 73 -13.58 -19.61 -6.42
CA SER A 73 -13.62 -21.05 -6.66
C SER A 73 -14.28 -21.79 -5.50
N ALA A 74 -14.62 -23.06 -5.71
CA ALA A 74 -15.21 -23.90 -4.66
C ALA A 74 -14.23 -24.25 -3.51
N ALA A 75 -12.93 -24.05 -3.71
CA ALA A 75 -11.90 -24.24 -2.70
C ALA A 75 -11.73 -23.00 -1.79
N ASP A 76 -12.15 -21.83 -2.28
CA ASP A 76 -12.05 -20.58 -1.55
C ASP A 76 -13.06 -20.52 -0.42
N VAL A 77 -12.67 -19.83 0.66
CA VAL A 77 -13.48 -19.54 1.84
C VAL A 77 -13.82 -18.06 1.86
N LEU A 78 -15.08 -17.76 2.16
CA LEU A 78 -15.56 -16.39 2.30
C LEU A 78 -16.23 -16.22 3.66
N SER A 79 -15.91 -15.13 4.33
CA SER A 79 -16.70 -14.57 5.42
C SER A 79 -17.12 -13.14 5.06
N VAL A 80 -18.31 -12.74 5.51
CA VAL A 80 -18.83 -11.38 5.31
C VAL A 80 -19.30 -10.84 6.65
N VAL A 81 -18.72 -9.72 7.05
CA VAL A 81 -19.08 -8.96 8.23
C VAL A 81 -19.58 -7.59 7.78
N ALA A 82 -20.80 -7.24 8.15
CA ALA A 82 -21.32 -5.88 8.00
C ALA A 82 -21.22 -5.17 9.35
N PHE A 83 -20.76 -3.91 9.37
CA PHE A 83 -20.59 -3.17 10.61
C PHE A 83 -21.16 -1.76 10.54
N SER A 84 -21.62 -1.29 11.70
CA SER A 84 -21.95 0.10 11.98
C SER A 84 -21.51 0.42 13.42
N ASP A 85 -22.41 0.67 14.36
CA ASP A 85 -22.10 0.72 15.80
C ASP A 85 -21.80 -0.68 16.38
N ARG A 86 -22.10 -1.73 15.62
CA ARG A 86 -21.86 -3.13 15.96
C ARG A 86 -21.56 -3.95 14.72
N ALA A 87 -20.83 -5.03 14.90
CA ALA A 87 -20.57 -6.00 13.84
C ALA A 87 -21.66 -7.07 13.77
N GLU A 88 -22.02 -7.45 12.55
CA GLU A 88 -22.88 -8.57 12.24
C GLU A 88 -22.17 -9.50 11.25
N VAL A 89 -22.04 -10.78 11.61
CA VAL A 89 -21.54 -11.80 10.71
C VAL A 89 -22.68 -12.21 9.76
N VAL A 90 -22.74 -11.56 8.61
CA VAL A 90 -23.74 -11.80 7.55
C VAL A 90 -23.54 -13.17 6.92
N LEU A 91 -22.27 -13.57 6.76
CA LEU A 91 -21.87 -14.89 6.30
C LEU A 91 -20.70 -15.39 7.17
N PRO A 92 -20.90 -16.44 7.97
CA PRO A 92 -19.81 -17.12 8.66
C PRO A 92 -18.81 -17.72 7.68
N ALA A 93 -17.53 -17.82 8.09
CA ALA A 93 -16.48 -18.40 7.25
C ALA A 93 -16.89 -19.78 6.72
N SER A 94 -17.04 -19.90 5.39
CA SER A 94 -17.45 -21.13 4.73
C SER A 94 -16.95 -21.21 3.29
N HIS A 95 -16.78 -22.43 2.78
CA HIS A 95 -16.40 -22.64 1.38
C HIS A 95 -17.49 -22.18 0.42
N VAL A 96 -17.10 -21.52 -0.66
CA VAL A 96 -18.02 -20.95 -1.66
C VAL A 96 -18.42 -22.01 -2.70
N ARG A 97 -19.04 -23.11 -2.24
CA ARG A 97 -19.53 -24.19 -3.12
C ARG A 97 -20.84 -23.83 -3.83
N ASN A 98 -21.74 -23.17 -3.11
CA ASN A 98 -23.00 -22.67 -3.66
C ASN A 98 -23.07 -21.15 -3.45
N LYS A 99 -23.06 -20.42 -4.56
CA LYS A 99 -23.02 -18.95 -4.57
C LYS A 99 -24.38 -18.33 -4.30
N ALA A 100 -25.49 -19.00 -4.64
CA ALA A 100 -26.83 -18.41 -4.53
C ALA A 100 -27.22 -18.02 -3.08
N PRO A 101 -27.00 -18.86 -2.05
CA PRO A 101 -27.25 -18.46 -0.66
C PRO A 101 -26.40 -17.28 -0.19
N VAL A 102 -25.13 -17.23 -0.63
CA VAL A 102 -24.20 -16.14 -0.31
C VAL A 102 -24.70 -14.82 -0.91
N LEU A 103 -25.09 -14.82 -2.18
CA LEU A 103 -25.63 -13.65 -2.87
C LEU A 103 -26.93 -13.16 -2.21
N SER A 104 -27.80 -14.08 -1.78
CA SER A 104 -29.02 -13.72 -1.05
C SER A 104 -28.72 -13.04 0.28
N ARG A 105 -27.70 -13.48 1.03
CA ARG A 105 -27.26 -12.85 2.29
C ARG A 105 -26.67 -11.46 2.05
N LEU A 106 -25.89 -11.26 0.99
CA LEU A 106 -25.36 -9.92 0.66
C LEU A 106 -26.47 -8.90 0.40
N ARG A 107 -27.59 -9.34 -0.19
CA ARG A 107 -28.74 -8.46 -0.46
C ARG A 107 -29.44 -7.95 0.80
N THR A 108 -29.32 -8.66 1.93
CA THR A 108 -29.95 -8.27 3.20
C THR A 108 -29.19 -7.19 3.95
N ILE A 109 -28.01 -6.78 3.49
CA ILE A 109 -27.25 -5.69 4.10
C ILE A 109 -28.00 -4.37 3.83
N VAL A 110 -28.31 -3.67 4.92
CA VAL A 110 -29.01 -2.39 4.94
C VAL A 110 -28.20 -1.39 5.77
N ALA A 111 -28.15 -0.14 5.31
CA ALA A 111 -27.45 0.94 5.99
C ALA A 111 -28.19 1.39 7.27
N PHE A 112 -27.51 1.46 8.40
CA PHE A 112 -27.98 2.08 9.64
C PHE A 112 -26.82 2.36 10.61
N GLY A 113 -27.01 3.29 11.54
CA GLY A 113 -26.09 3.53 12.66
C GLY A 113 -24.86 4.35 12.28
N GLY A 114 -23.91 4.42 13.21
CA GLY A 114 -22.61 5.06 13.05
C GLY A 114 -21.54 4.10 12.53
N THR A 115 -20.26 4.43 12.79
CA THR A 115 -19.09 3.76 12.20
C THR A 115 -18.10 3.38 13.30
N GLU A 116 -18.09 2.11 13.73
CA GLU A 116 -17.06 1.52 14.60
C GLU A 116 -16.27 0.45 13.84
N ILE A 117 -15.14 0.85 13.25
CA ILE A 117 -14.31 -0.03 12.40
C ILE A 117 -13.75 -1.19 13.22
N TYR A 118 -13.39 -0.97 14.50
CA TYR A 118 -12.83 -2.01 15.35
C TYR A 118 -13.76 -3.23 15.47
N GLN A 119 -15.06 -3.01 15.63
CA GLN A 119 -16.02 -4.10 15.80
C GLN A 119 -16.05 -4.99 14.55
N GLY A 120 -16.16 -4.35 13.38
CA GLY A 120 -16.20 -5.06 12.10
C GLY A 120 -14.91 -5.83 11.84
N LEU A 121 -13.77 -5.17 12.04
CA LEU A 121 -12.46 -5.79 11.83
C LEU A 121 -12.20 -6.94 12.80
N ASN A 122 -12.51 -6.77 14.09
CA ASN A 122 -12.33 -7.81 15.12
C ASN A 122 -13.21 -9.03 14.87
N ALA A 123 -14.48 -8.83 14.51
CA ALA A 123 -15.38 -9.93 14.15
C ALA A 123 -14.85 -10.69 12.93
N CYS A 124 -14.35 -9.97 11.92
CA CYS A 124 -13.78 -10.58 10.73
C CYS A 124 -12.49 -11.36 11.03
N VAL A 125 -11.55 -10.79 11.81
CA VAL A 125 -10.33 -11.51 12.22
C VAL A 125 -10.67 -12.80 12.98
N LYS A 126 -11.75 -12.81 13.79
CA LYS A 126 -12.25 -14.03 14.44
C LYS A 126 -12.76 -15.04 13.41
N GLU A 127 -13.54 -14.64 12.41
CA GLU A 127 -13.99 -15.53 11.33
C GLU A 127 -12.81 -16.09 10.53
N MET A 128 -11.83 -15.25 10.18
CA MET A 128 -10.63 -15.64 9.44
C MET A 128 -9.83 -16.74 10.15
N ARG A 129 -9.81 -16.72 11.48
CA ARG A 129 -9.13 -17.71 12.33
C ARG A 129 -9.93 -19.00 12.59
N LYS A 130 -11.23 -19.02 12.31
CA LYS A 130 -12.06 -20.24 12.50
C LYS A 130 -11.78 -21.28 11.43
N ALA A 131 -11.38 -20.83 10.26
CA ALA A 131 -11.04 -21.71 9.17
C ALA A 131 -9.59 -22.16 9.39
N ASP A 132 -9.42 -23.39 9.86
CA ASP A 132 -8.12 -24.05 10.05
C ASP A 132 -7.54 -24.38 8.65
N LEU A 133 -7.00 -23.34 8.01
CA LEU A 133 -6.63 -23.31 6.60
C LEU A 133 -5.15 -23.00 6.45
N ASP A 134 -4.31 -23.96 6.86
CA ASP A 134 -2.84 -23.87 6.80
C ASP A 134 -2.27 -23.64 5.39
N HIS A 135 -3.12 -23.67 4.35
CA HIS A 135 -2.73 -23.52 2.94
C HIS A 135 -3.60 -22.52 2.16
N HIS A 136 -4.27 -21.60 2.85
CA HIS A 136 -5.02 -20.51 2.20
C HIS A 136 -4.30 -19.18 2.35
N LEU A 137 -4.40 -18.34 1.31
CA LEU A 137 -4.02 -16.94 1.44
C LEU A 137 -5.12 -16.21 2.22
N ASN A 138 -4.82 -15.83 3.47
CA ASN A 138 -5.74 -15.11 4.35
C ASN A 138 -5.69 -13.61 4.05
N HIS A 139 -6.82 -13.03 3.61
CA HIS A 139 -6.87 -11.59 3.30
C HIS A 139 -8.21 -10.97 3.66
N ILE A 140 -8.18 -9.86 4.39
CA ILE A 140 -9.32 -9.03 4.74
C ILE A 140 -9.41 -7.85 3.77
N ILE A 141 -10.63 -7.58 3.29
CA ILE A 141 -10.95 -6.41 2.49
C ILE A 141 -11.97 -5.57 3.26
N LEU A 142 -11.52 -4.39 3.71
CA LEU A 142 -12.32 -3.39 4.40
C LEU A 142 -12.85 -2.37 3.38
N LEU A 143 -14.16 -2.15 3.36
CA LEU A 143 -14.86 -1.16 2.54
C LEU A 143 -15.55 -0.18 3.48
N THR A 144 -15.19 1.11 3.45
CA THR A 144 -15.74 2.14 4.35
C THR A 144 -15.79 3.51 3.68
N ASP A 145 -16.79 4.32 4.02
CA ASP A 145 -16.87 5.74 3.61
C ASP A 145 -16.65 6.72 4.76
N GLY A 146 -16.57 6.21 6.00
CA GLY A 146 -16.55 6.99 7.22
C GLY A 146 -15.23 6.98 8.00
N GLN A 147 -15.23 7.73 9.09
CA GLN A 147 -14.17 7.75 10.09
C GLN A 147 -14.64 7.00 11.33
N THR A 148 -13.70 6.37 12.01
CA THR A 148 -13.96 5.74 13.30
C THR A 148 -13.50 6.69 14.41
N TYR A 149 -14.25 6.78 15.51
CA TYR A 149 -13.95 7.73 16.59
C TYR A 149 -13.68 6.97 17.89
N GLY A 150 -12.46 7.13 18.44
CA GLY A 150 -12.09 6.60 19.76
C GLY A 150 -11.56 5.15 19.78
N ASP A 151 -11.61 4.41 18.67
CA ASP A 151 -11.14 3.01 18.56
C ASP A 151 -9.96 2.83 17.58
N GLU A 152 -9.38 3.92 17.05
CA GLU A 152 -8.27 3.87 16.08
C GLU A 152 -7.07 3.06 16.60
N ASN A 153 -6.64 3.32 17.85
CA ASN A 153 -5.50 2.60 18.44
C ASN A 153 -5.77 1.10 18.58
N ALA A 154 -7.01 0.71 18.91
CA ALA A 154 -7.40 -0.69 19.00
C ALA A 154 -7.40 -1.36 17.62
N CYS A 155 -7.84 -0.64 16.57
CA CYS A 155 -7.75 -1.11 15.20
C CYS A 155 -6.30 -1.35 14.76
N LEU A 156 -5.39 -0.42 15.08
CA LEU A 156 -3.97 -0.53 14.73
C LEU A 156 -3.29 -1.71 15.44
N GLN A 157 -3.59 -1.93 16.72
CA GLN A 157 -3.11 -3.10 17.46
C GLN A 157 -3.65 -4.40 16.86
N LEU A 158 -4.94 -4.44 16.51
CA LEU A 158 -5.56 -5.60 15.87
C LEU A 158 -4.93 -5.89 14.50
N ALA A 159 -4.62 -4.85 13.71
CA ALA A 159 -3.95 -5.02 12.42
C ALA A 159 -2.54 -5.61 12.55
N GLN A 160 -1.78 -5.21 13.58
CA GLN A 160 -0.48 -5.84 13.89
C GLN A 160 -0.64 -7.32 14.26
N GLN A 161 -1.64 -7.66 15.09
CA GLN A 161 -1.92 -9.05 15.45
C GLN A 161 -2.38 -9.89 14.26
N ALA A 162 -3.20 -9.32 13.38
CA ALA A 162 -3.66 -9.95 12.15
C ALA A 162 -2.47 -10.23 11.20
N ALA A 163 -1.60 -9.25 11.00
CA ALA A 163 -0.38 -9.40 10.21
C ALA A 163 0.56 -10.47 10.78
N ALA A 164 0.76 -10.51 12.10
CA ALA A 164 1.53 -11.56 12.77
C ALA A 164 0.89 -12.96 12.63
N SER A 165 -0.42 -13.02 12.38
CA SER A 165 -1.16 -14.25 12.05
C SER A 165 -1.25 -14.51 10.54
N HIS A 166 -0.41 -13.83 9.72
CA HIS A 166 -0.38 -13.96 8.26
C HIS A 166 -1.71 -13.56 7.57
N ILE A 167 -2.47 -12.64 8.17
CA ILE A 167 -3.70 -12.10 7.59
C ILE A 167 -3.38 -10.74 6.94
N GLY A 168 -3.50 -10.69 5.61
CA GLY A 168 -3.42 -9.46 4.82
C GLY A 168 -4.61 -8.54 5.07
N ILE A 169 -4.43 -7.21 4.99
CA ILE A 169 -5.54 -6.25 5.06
C ILE A 169 -5.46 -5.28 3.88
N SER A 170 -6.56 -5.04 3.19
CA SER A 170 -6.68 -3.93 2.24
C SER A 170 -7.89 -3.07 2.56
N GLY A 171 -7.71 -1.75 2.49
CA GLY A 171 -8.74 -0.77 2.74
C GLY A 171 -9.19 -0.09 1.46
N PHE A 172 -10.50 0.02 1.28
CA PHE A 172 -11.13 0.71 0.16
C PHE A 172 -12.00 1.81 0.73
N GLY A 173 -11.52 3.03 0.59
CA GLY A 173 -12.20 4.21 1.09
C GLY A 173 -13.11 4.81 0.01
N ILE A 174 -14.40 4.91 0.29
CA ILE A 174 -15.43 5.40 -0.63
C ILE A 174 -15.72 6.87 -0.34
N GLY A 175 -15.64 7.73 -1.36
CA GLY A 175 -15.91 9.16 -1.20
C GLY A 175 -14.89 9.88 -0.31
N SER A 176 -15.19 11.10 0.11
CA SER A 176 -14.20 12.03 0.63
C SER A 176 -14.11 12.12 2.17
N GLU A 177 -14.94 11.41 2.92
CA GLU A 177 -15.10 11.64 4.36
C GLU A 177 -14.23 10.75 5.28
N TRP A 178 -13.81 9.57 4.84
CA TRP A 178 -12.93 8.67 5.62
C TRP A 178 -11.51 9.21 5.91
N ASN A 179 -10.87 8.72 6.98
CA ASN A 179 -9.54 9.11 7.43
C ASN A 179 -8.45 8.31 6.68
N ASP A 180 -7.75 8.97 5.78
CA ASP A 180 -6.77 8.34 4.90
C ASP A 180 -5.46 7.96 5.58
N GLN A 181 -5.00 8.79 6.53
CA GLN A 181 -3.82 8.49 7.34
C GLN A 181 -4.06 7.26 8.24
N PHE A 182 -5.26 7.16 8.82
CA PHE A 182 -5.66 6.00 9.62
C PHE A 182 -5.68 4.72 8.77
N LEU A 183 -6.32 4.74 7.60
CA LEU A 183 -6.40 3.57 6.73
C LEU A 183 -5.03 3.14 6.20
N ASP A 184 -4.14 4.08 5.87
CA ASP A 184 -2.75 3.78 5.49
C ASP A 184 -2.01 3.04 6.63
N ARG A 185 -2.14 3.52 7.87
CA ARG A 185 -1.55 2.90 9.06
C ARG A 185 -2.17 1.54 9.39
N LEU A 186 -3.46 1.36 9.09
CA LEU A 186 -4.19 0.11 9.32
C LEU A 186 -3.68 -1.02 8.43
N VAL A 187 -3.39 -0.74 7.16
CA VAL A 187 -2.99 -1.77 6.18
C VAL A 187 -1.48 -2.04 6.19
N ALA A 188 -0.68 -1.06 6.61
CA ALA A 188 0.80 -1.12 6.59
C ALA A 188 1.43 -2.35 7.28
N PRO A 189 0.97 -2.81 8.47
CA PRO A 189 1.58 -3.97 9.13
C PRO A 189 1.56 -5.25 8.29
N SER A 190 0.56 -5.40 7.43
CA SER A 190 0.40 -6.55 6.53
C SER A 190 1.02 -6.35 5.14
N GLY A 191 1.63 -5.18 4.88
CA GLY A 191 2.11 -4.78 3.56
C GLY A 191 0.98 -4.59 2.53
N GLY A 192 -0.27 -4.48 3.00
CA GLY A 192 -1.47 -4.33 2.17
C GLY A 192 -1.76 -2.89 1.76
N GLN A 193 -2.80 -2.68 0.94
CA GLN A 193 -3.03 -1.40 0.25
C GLN A 193 -4.24 -0.62 0.76
N CYS A 194 -4.19 0.70 0.60
CA CYS A 194 -5.36 1.57 0.67
C CYS A 194 -5.67 2.14 -0.72
N ALA A 195 -6.91 2.01 -1.18
CA ALA A 195 -7.38 2.56 -2.45
C ALA A 195 -8.54 3.54 -2.24
N TYR A 196 -8.51 4.64 -2.99
CA TYR A 196 -9.59 5.62 -3.02
C TYR A 196 -10.56 5.32 -4.16
N ILE A 197 -11.84 5.32 -3.81
CA ILE A 197 -12.96 5.13 -4.72
C ILE A 197 -13.65 6.48 -4.83
N ASP A 198 -13.32 7.19 -5.91
CA ASP A 198 -13.86 8.54 -6.18
C ASP A 198 -15.32 8.45 -6.59
N THR A 199 -15.62 7.54 -7.52
CA THR A 199 -16.98 7.23 -7.94
C THR A 199 -17.32 5.79 -7.56
N PRO A 200 -18.54 5.53 -7.09
CA PRO A 200 -18.97 4.17 -6.75
C PRO A 200 -18.87 3.14 -7.89
N ASP A 201 -18.81 3.57 -9.15
CA ASP A 201 -18.55 2.68 -10.31
C ASP A 201 -17.15 2.02 -10.26
N GLN A 202 -16.17 2.67 -9.63
CA GLN A 202 -14.79 2.15 -9.53
C GLN A 202 -14.66 0.98 -8.57
N ILE A 203 -15.61 0.80 -7.63
CA ILE A 203 -15.55 -0.25 -6.58
C ILE A 203 -15.39 -1.61 -7.22
N VAL A 204 -16.19 -1.90 -8.25
CA VAL A 204 -16.20 -3.20 -8.93
C VAL A 204 -14.83 -3.51 -9.53
N THR A 205 -14.26 -2.58 -10.30
CA THR A 205 -12.99 -2.76 -10.99
C THR A 205 -11.84 -2.94 -10.00
N LEU A 206 -11.75 -2.09 -8.98
CA LEU A 206 -10.67 -2.12 -8.01
C LEU A 206 -10.71 -3.39 -7.14
N LEU A 207 -11.91 -3.83 -6.73
CA LEU A 207 -12.07 -5.07 -5.97
C LEU A 207 -11.72 -6.30 -6.83
N GLN A 208 -12.13 -6.31 -8.09
CA GLN A 208 -11.78 -7.38 -9.03
C GLN A 208 -10.27 -7.49 -9.24
N GLN A 209 -9.60 -6.35 -9.47
CA GLN A 209 -8.14 -6.30 -9.60
C GLN A 209 -7.46 -6.87 -8.34
N ARG A 210 -7.96 -6.52 -7.15
CA ARG A 210 -7.39 -7.02 -5.89
C ARG A 210 -7.52 -8.53 -5.73
N ILE A 211 -8.67 -9.10 -6.05
CA ILE A 211 -8.88 -10.56 -5.95
C ILE A 211 -8.02 -11.31 -6.97
N GLN A 212 -7.93 -10.78 -8.19
CA GLN A 212 -7.06 -11.37 -9.22
C GLN A 212 -5.59 -11.34 -8.82
N SER A 213 -5.14 -10.27 -8.15
CA SER A 213 -3.76 -10.17 -7.68
C SER A 213 -3.48 -11.11 -6.50
N LEU A 214 -4.41 -11.21 -5.56
CA LEU A 214 -4.36 -12.19 -4.45
C LEU A 214 -4.29 -13.64 -4.96
N GLY A 215 -5.05 -13.99 -6.01
CA GLY A 215 -5.03 -15.33 -6.61
C GLY A 215 -3.77 -15.65 -7.43
N LYS A 216 -2.85 -14.69 -7.58
CA LYS A 216 -1.63 -14.79 -8.41
C LYS A 216 -0.40 -14.36 -7.61
N VAL A 217 -0.26 -14.82 -6.38
CA VAL A 217 0.90 -14.55 -5.53
C VAL A 217 1.95 -15.64 -5.69
N TYR A 218 3.20 -15.26 -5.94
CA TYR A 218 4.35 -16.19 -5.93
C TYR A 218 4.92 -16.33 -4.51
N ALA A 219 5.12 -15.20 -3.82
CA ALA A 219 5.57 -15.17 -2.44
C ALA A 219 4.74 -14.17 -1.64
N HIS A 220 4.32 -14.54 -0.43
CA HIS A 220 3.63 -13.64 0.49
C HIS A 220 4.51 -13.30 1.69
N ASN A 221 4.08 -12.29 2.44
CA ASN A 221 4.77 -11.84 3.65
C ASN A 221 6.25 -11.50 3.36
N PHE A 222 6.49 -10.85 2.22
CA PHE A 222 7.81 -10.44 1.77
C PHE A 222 8.31 -9.28 2.63
N ARG A 223 9.38 -9.48 3.39
CA ARG A 223 9.92 -8.49 4.33
C ARG A 223 11.39 -8.23 4.12
N LEU A 224 11.81 -6.99 4.31
CA LEU A 224 13.22 -6.59 4.40
C LEU A 224 13.64 -6.56 5.88
N LYS A 225 14.71 -7.29 6.22
CA LYS A 225 15.27 -7.32 7.57
C LYS A 225 15.88 -5.96 7.94
N ALA A 226 15.34 -5.34 8.99
CA ALA A 226 15.78 -4.02 9.43
C ALA A 226 17.05 -4.08 10.30
N ASP A 227 17.32 -5.21 10.94
CA ASP A 227 18.42 -5.43 11.89
C ASP A 227 19.78 -5.75 11.24
N GLN A 228 19.84 -5.79 9.90
CA GLN A 228 21.06 -6.15 9.17
C GLN A 228 21.79 -4.97 8.54
N PHE A 229 21.24 -3.75 8.62
CA PHE A 229 21.93 -2.57 8.12
C PHE A 229 23.20 -2.30 8.95
N PRO A 230 24.32 -1.93 8.32
CA PRO A 230 25.57 -1.68 9.01
C PRO A 230 25.47 -0.39 9.85
N ALA A 231 26.34 -0.26 10.84
CA ALA A 231 26.41 0.95 11.69
C ALA A 231 26.56 2.22 10.82
N GLY A 232 25.83 3.26 11.19
CA GLY A 232 25.81 4.53 10.45
C GLY A 232 24.96 4.53 9.18
N VAL A 233 24.26 3.44 8.84
CA VAL A 233 23.30 3.40 7.73
C VAL A 233 21.90 3.22 8.28
N ARG A 234 21.01 4.17 7.97
CA ARG A 234 19.61 4.12 8.39
C ARG A 234 18.65 4.41 7.24
N ILE A 235 17.52 3.73 7.22
CA ILE A 235 16.41 4.04 6.31
C ILE A 235 15.74 5.31 6.83
N GLN A 236 15.93 6.42 6.11
CA GLN A 236 15.29 7.69 6.43
C GLN A 236 13.86 7.73 5.92
N TYR A 237 13.61 7.18 4.74
CA TYR A 237 12.28 7.13 4.13
C TYR A 237 12.19 5.93 3.17
N GLY A 238 10.98 5.43 2.94
CA GLY A 238 10.74 4.42 1.92
C GLY A 238 9.38 4.56 1.26
N LEU A 239 9.29 4.14 0.00
CA LEU A 239 8.05 4.19 -0.77
C LEU A 239 7.98 3.00 -1.71
N LYS A 240 6.93 2.19 -1.56
CA LYS A 240 6.56 1.18 -2.55
C LYS A 240 5.81 1.87 -3.69
N PHE A 241 6.09 1.48 -4.93
CA PHE A 241 5.46 1.97 -6.15
C PHE A 241 4.52 0.92 -6.76
N LYS A 242 5.01 -0.33 -6.83
CA LYS A 242 4.31 -1.48 -7.41
C LYS A 242 4.24 -2.64 -6.41
N PRO A 243 3.16 -3.45 -6.43
CA PRO A 243 1.98 -3.35 -7.32
C PRO A 243 1.06 -2.16 -7.00
N PHE A 244 1.25 -1.50 -5.87
CA PHE A 244 0.52 -0.31 -5.46
C PHE A 244 1.43 0.64 -4.68
N ALA A 245 1.14 1.92 -4.79
CA ALA A 245 1.90 2.96 -4.12
C ALA A 245 1.56 3.04 -2.63
N GLN A 246 2.57 2.92 -1.78
CA GLN A 246 2.39 2.93 -0.32
C GLN A 246 3.65 3.45 0.38
N PRO A 247 3.54 4.46 1.26
CA PRO A 247 4.66 4.88 2.10
C PRO A 247 5.06 3.74 3.04
N LEU A 248 6.36 3.54 3.19
CA LEU A 248 6.94 2.57 4.11
C LEU A 248 7.23 3.28 5.45
N PRO A 249 7.12 2.59 6.59
CA PRO A 249 7.48 3.16 7.90
C PRO A 249 8.88 3.78 7.91
N ASP A 250 8.98 5.00 8.43
CA ASP A 250 10.26 5.67 8.65
C ASP A 250 11.02 5.01 9.81
N ASN A 251 12.34 4.86 9.66
CA ASN A 251 13.24 4.28 10.66
C ASN A 251 12.65 3.02 11.36
N PRO A 252 12.36 1.96 10.60
CA PRO A 252 11.64 0.82 11.11
C PRO A 252 12.44 0.10 12.20
N GLN A 253 11.85 -0.09 13.38
CA GLN A 253 12.44 -0.88 14.48
C GLN A 253 12.28 -2.40 14.29
N GLN A 254 11.43 -2.80 13.33
CA GLN A 254 11.10 -4.18 13.00
C GLN A 254 11.28 -4.38 11.50
N ASP A 255 11.25 -5.64 11.05
CA ASP A 255 11.28 -5.98 9.63
C ASP A 255 10.25 -5.17 8.84
N LEU A 256 10.70 -4.61 7.72
CA LEU A 256 9.87 -3.81 6.86
C LEU A 256 9.01 -4.71 5.98
N ASN A 257 7.69 -4.74 6.22
CA ASN A 257 6.75 -5.52 5.42
C ASN A 257 6.44 -4.85 4.08
N LEU A 258 6.82 -5.50 2.99
CA LEU A 258 6.65 -5.02 1.63
C LEU A 258 5.39 -5.63 0.96
N GLY A 259 4.79 -6.67 1.57
CA GLY A 259 3.56 -7.29 1.11
C GLY A 259 3.80 -8.61 0.38
N SER A 260 3.37 -8.71 -0.87
CA SER A 260 3.48 -9.94 -1.67
C SER A 260 4.17 -9.66 -3.00
N VAL A 261 4.94 -10.63 -3.48
CA VAL A 261 5.48 -10.63 -4.84
C VAL A 261 4.48 -11.34 -5.72
N GLU A 262 3.90 -10.59 -6.66
CA GLU A 262 2.91 -11.09 -7.60
C GLU A 262 3.58 -11.78 -8.79
N ALA A 263 2.89 -12.77 -9.30
CA ALA A 263 3.16 -13.56 -10.49
C ALA A 263 3.69 -12.80 -11.73
N ARG A 264 3.11 -11.63 -12.01
CA ARG A 264 3.28 -10.89 -13.27
C ARG A 264 3.51 -9.41 -13.05
N THR A 265 3.55 -8.99 -11.79
CA THR A 265 3.73 -7.59 -11.44
C THR A 265 4.88 -7.52 -10.45
N PRO A 266 5.99 -6.88 -10.83
CA PRO A 266 7.13 -6.77 -9.94
C PRO A 266 6.75 -5.94 -8.72
N LEU A 267 7.34 -6.30 -7.59
CA LEU A 267 7.35 -5.46 -6.40
C LEU A 267 8.48 -4.44 -6.55
N VAL A 268 8.13 -3.15 -6.61
CA VAL A 268 9.09 -2.07 -6.84
C VAL A 268 8.98 -1.06 -5.72
N PHE A 269 10.10 -0.73 -5.08
CA PHE A 269 10.16 0.24 -3.98
C PHE A 269 11.49 1.00 -3.98
N VAL A 270 11.47 2.22 -3.46
CA VAL A 270 12.67 3.03 -3.22
C VAL A 270 12.92 3.18 -1.73
N LEU A 271 14.18 3.12 -1.33
CA LEU A 271 14.64 3.48 0.00
C LEU A 271 15.54 4.71 -0.09
N GLU A 272 15.27 5.70 0.75
CA GLU A 272 16.17 6.82 1.03
C GLU A 272 17.00 6.43 2.26
N LEU A 273 18.29 6.16 2.03
CA LEU A 273 19.24 5.82 3.08
C LEU A 273 20.04 7.06 3.48
N MET A 274 20.11 7.31 4.78
CA MET A 274 21.09 8.23 5.36
C MET A 274 22.32 7.42 5.75
N ILE A 275 23.47 7.85 5.24
CA ILE A 275 24.77 7.21 5.46
C ILE A 275 25.65 8.21 6.21
N GLU A 276 26.00 7.90 7.45
CA GLU A 276 26.98 8.65 8.24
C GLU A 276 28.40 8.52 7.64
N SER A 277 29.35 9.30 8.13
CA SER A 277 30.72 9.30 7.61
C SER A 277 31.35 7.91 7.66
N GLN A 278 31.99 7.52 6.55
CA GLN A 278 32.58 6.19 6.39
C GLN A 278 34.10 6.31 6.39
N SER A 279 34.76 5.58 7.29
CA SER A 279 36.23 5.58 7.41
C SER A 279 36.90 4.53 6.51
N GLY A 280 36.14 3.52 6.08
CA GLY A 280 36.64 2.42 5.26
C GLY A 280 36.65 2.74 3.76
N PRO A 281 37.42 1.99 2.95
CA PRO A 281 37.50 2.21 1.49
C PRO A 281 36.23 1.79 0.73
N ARG A 282 35.32 1.07 1.38
CA ARG A 282 34.07 0.57 0.81
C ARG A 282 33.03 0.40 1.91
N LEU A 283 31.80 0.79 1.63
CA LEU A 283 30.63 0.45 2.42
C LEU A 283 29.94 -0.76 1.81
N GLU A 284 29.63 -1.75 2.64
CA GLU A 284 28.85 -2.92 2.25
C GLU A 284 27.50 -2.88 2.96
N ILE A 285 26.41 -2.87 2.18
CA ILE A 285 25.05 -2.87 2.68
C ILE A 285 24.43 -4.22 2.33
N PRO A 286 24.34 -5.17 3.28
CA PRO A 286 23.58 -6.38 3.09
C PRO A 286 22.08 -6.06 3.04
N LEU A 287 21.38 -6.66 2.09
CA LEU A 287 19.94 -6.54 1.91
C LEU A 287 19.34 -7.94 2.02
N THR A 288 18.89 -8.29 3.22
CA THR A 288 18.30 -9.61 3.48
C THR A 288 16.79 -9.51 3.48
N PHE A 289 16.18 -10.29 2.59
CA PHE A 289 14.74 -10.44 2.49
C PHE A 289 14.32 -11.80 3.03
N VAL A 290 13.10 -11.88 3.54
CA VAL A 290 12.45 -13.14 3.90
C VAL A 290 11.06 -13.19 3.31
N ALA A 291 10.62 -14.35 2.87
CA ALA A 291 9.28 -14.54 2.33
C ALA A 291 8.79 -15.97 2.52
N ASP A 292 7.49 -16.15 2.47
CA ASP A 292 6.88 -17.47 2.41
C ASP A 292 6.64 -17.82 0.93
N ILE A 293 7.07 -19.00 0.48
CA ILE A 293 6.90 -19.51 -0.89
C ILE A 293 5.96 -20.72 -0.85
N PRO A 294 4.66 -20.52 -1.12
CA PRO A 294 3.68 -21.58 -0.91
C PRO A 294 3.84 -22.77 -1.85
N ALA A 295 4.25 -22.55 -3.09
CA ALA A 295 4.55 -23.62 -4.06
C ALA A 295 5.68 -24.55 -3.60
N GLU A 296 6.58 -24.06 -2.74
CA GLU A 296 7.73 -24.80 -2.19
C GLU A 296 7.49 -25.23 -0.73
N MET A 297 6.32 -24.91 -0.16
CA MET A 297 6.02 -25.07 1.28
C MET A 297 7.09 -24.46 2.18
N ALA A 298 7.79 -23.43 1.69
CA ALA A 298 8.87 -22.77 2.42
C ALA A 298 8.32 -21.57 3.19
N VAL A 299 8.63 -21.51 4.49
CA VAL A 299 8.24 -20.42 5.38
C VAL A 299 9.48 -19.64 5.78
N ASN A 300 9.41 -18.31 5.73
CA ASN A 300 10.54 -17.40 5.99
C ASN A 300 11.82 -17.76 5.20
N GLN A 301 11.67 -18.17 3.94
CA GLN A 301 12.78 -18.43 3.02
C GLN A 301 13.64 -17.15 2.89
N PRO A 302 14.95 -17.20 3.20
CA PRO A 302 15.81 -16.03 3.10
C PRO A 302 16.32 -15.80 1.67
N PHE A 303 16.46 -14.53 1.30
CA PHE A 303 17.12 -14.08 0.08
C PHE A 303 18.15 -13.01 0.43
N HIS A 304 19.41 -13.26 0.10
CA HIS A 304 20.50 -12.37 0.43
C HIS A 304 20.96 -11.61 -0.82
N GLN A 305 20.87 -10.29 -0.76
CA GLN A 305 21.45 -9.38 -1.74
C GLN A 305 22.49 -8.51 -1.05
N LYS A 306 23.40 -7.93 -1.84
CA LYS A 306 24.47 -7.08 -1.32
C LYS A 306 24.71 -5.91 -2.25
N LEU A 307 24.78 -4.71 -1.68
CA LEU A 307 25.28 -3.53 -2.36
C LEU A 307 26.66 -3.17 -1.82
N ALA A 308 27.63 -2.98 -2.70
CA ALA A 308 29.01 -2.63 -2.33
C ALA A 308 29.41 -1.33 -3.01
N LEU A 309 29.57 -0.26 -2.22
CA LEU A 309 29.90 1.07 -2.73
C LEU A 309 31.30 1.49 -2.28
N PRO A 310 32.26 1.72 -3.19
CA PRO A 310 33.55 2.32 -2.83
C PRO A 310 33.34 3.71 -2.21
N VAL A 311 34.18 4.03 -1.22
CA VAL A 311 34.24 5.34 -0.56
C VAL A 311 35.50 6.04 -1.03
N GLY A 312 35.36 7.23 -1.60
CA GLY A 312 36.49 7.96 -2.16
C GLY A 312 36.09 9.25 -2.87
N GLY A 313 36.98 9.75 -3.73
CA GLY A 313 36.67 10.87 -4.61
C GLY A 313 35.60 10.48 -5.62
N GLN A 314 34.55 11.29 -5.74
CA GLN A 314 33.51 11.09 -6.75
C GLN A 314 34.15 11.15 -8.14
N LYS A 315 33.98 10.10 -8.96
CA LYS A 315 34.36 10.19 -10.37
C LYS A 315 33.51 11.28 -11.02
N ALA A 316 34.16 12.22 -11.70
CA ALA A 316 33.45 13.16 -12.56
C ALA A 316 32.66 12.37 -13.62
N ASP A 317 31.43 12.79 -13.91
CA ASP A 317 30.55 12.29 -14.98
C ASP A 317 29.82 10.94 -14.79
N VAL A 318 29.58 10.48 -13.55
CA VAL A 318 28.63 9.38 -13.31
C VAL A 318 27.24 9.94 -13.02
N PHE A 319 26.32 9.78 -13.98
CA PHE A 319 24.91 10.13 -13.81
C PHE A 319 24.15 9.01 -13.08
N PRO A 320 23.19 9.34 -12.20
CA PRO A 320 22.31 8.33 -11.61
C PRO A 320 21.51 7.60 -12.72
N PRO A 321 21.16 6.32 -12.54
CA PRO A 321 20.29 5.61 -13.48
C PRO A 321 18.95 6.33 -13.66
N ASP A 322 18.46 6.40 -14.90
CA ASP A 322 17.22 7.14 -15.24
C ASP A 322 16.02 6.69 -14.42
N ALA A 323 15.88 5.38 -14.17
CA ALA A 323 14.80 4.85 -13.34
C ALA A 323 14.89 5.31 -11.88
N VAL A 324 16.09 5.49 -11.33
CA VAL A 324 16.27 6.06 -9.99
C VAL A 324 15.91 7.54 -10.00
N VAL A 325 16.34 8.30 -11.01
CA VAL A 325 15.96 9.71 -11.18
C VAL A 325 14.44 9.85 -11.24
N GLU A 326 13.79 8.99 -12.01
CA GLU A 326 12.34 8.97 -12.17
C GLU A 326 11.63 8.63 -10.86
N ALA A 327 12.05 7.54 -10.19
CA ALA A 327 11.50 7.13 -8.91
C ALA A 327 11.60 8.26 -7.87
N VAL A 328 12.76 8.90 -7.78
CA VAL A 328 13.01 10.04 -6.87
C VAL A 328 12.19 11.26 -7.27
N ARG A 329 11.98 11.51 -8.57
CA ARG A 329 11.11 12.60 -9.05
C ARG A 329 9.68 12.42 -8.58
N VAL A 330 9.08 11.24 -8.81
CA VAL A 330 7.69 10.99 -8.41
C VAL A 330 7.56 10.90 -6.88
N LEU A 331 8.54 10.32 -6.17
CA LEU A 331 8.64 10.37 -4.71
C LEU A 331 8.60 11.81 -4.19
N ASN A 332 9.34 12.73 -4.82
CA ASN A 332 9.37 14.13 -4.42
C ASN A 332 8.02 14.84 -4.65
N LEU A 333 7.30 14.52 -5.73
CA LEU A 333 5.94 15.03 -5.94
C LEU A 333 4.99 14.56 -4.82
N TYR A 334 5.05 13.27 -4.48
CA TYR A 334 4.27 12.70 -3.39
C TYR A 334 4.60 13.39 -2.04
N ARG A 335 5.89 13.53 -1.71
CA ARG A 335 6.32 14.21 -0.48
C ARG A 335 5.93 15.67 -0.43
N LEU A 336 6.01 16.40 -1.55
CA LEU A 336 5.57 17.79 -1.62
C LEU A 336 4.08 17.92 -1.30
N ASN A 337 3.27 17.01 -1.84
CA ASN A 337 1.84 16.93 -1.56
C ASN A 337 1.57 16.64 -0.06
N GLU A 338 2.17 15.57 0.49
CA GLU A 338 1.96 15.22 1.91
C GLU A 338 2.46 16.33 2.86
N THR A 339 3.58 16.98 2.55
CA THR A 339 4.11 18.08 3.37
C THR A 339 3.18 19.30 3.33
N ALA A 340 2.60 19.63 2.17
CA ALA A 340 1.65 20.72 2.07
C ALA A 340 0.42 20.46 2.96
N TRP A 341 -0.04 19.20 3.04
CA TRP A 341 -1.13 18.82 3.94
C TRP A 341 -0.78 18.99 5.40
N HIS A 342 0.39 18.54 5.83
CA HIS A 342 0.83 18.75 7.21
C HIS A 342 0.94 20.23 7.57
N GLU A 343 1.41 21.09 6.64
CA GLU A 343 1.45 22.54 6.84
C GLU A 343 0.04 23.13 7.02
N ILE A 344 -0.96 22.63 6.28
CA ILE A 344 -2.35 23.10 6.38
C ILE A 344 -2.99 22.65 7.70
N GLU A 345 -2.79 21.39 8.09
CA GLU A 345 -3.24 20.85 9.37
C GLU A 345 -2.60 21.61 10.55
N ALA A 346 -1.35 22.07 10.39
CA ALA A 346 -0.65 22.92 11.35
C ALA A 346 -1.01 24.42 11.27
N GLY A 347 -1.93 24.83 10.38
CA GLY A 347 -2.36 26.22 10.20
C GLY A 347 -1.35 27.13 9.48
N GLN A 348 -0.30 26.57 8.87
CA GLN A 348 0.78 27.28 8.17
C GLN A 348 0.38 27.60 6.71
N LEU A 349 -0.73 28.31 6.54
CA LEU A 349 -1.39 28.47 5.24
C LEU A 349 -0.50 29.11 4.15
N GLN A 350 0.32 30.11 4.49
CA GLN A 350 1.19 30.78 3.51
C GLN A 350 2.29 29.85 2.98
N THR A 351 2.89 29.05 3.86
CA THR A 351 3.88 28.03 3.50
C THR A 351 3.24 26.96 2.61
N ALA A 352 2.05 26.49 3.00
CA ALA A 352 1.29 25.52 2.23
C ALA A 352 0.92 26.00 0.83
N VAL A 353 0.41 27.23 0.68
CA VAL A 353 0.10 27.82 -0.64
C VAL A 353 1.36 27.87 -1.52
N THR A 354 2.50 28.28 -0.94
CA THR A 354 3.77 28.31 -1.67
C THR A 354 4.20 26.93 -2.13
N ARG A 355 4.03 25.92 -1.26
CA ARG A 355 4.35 24.54 -1.56
C ARG A 355 3.42 23.95 -2.61
N MET A 356 2.12 24.21 -2.54
CA MET A 356 1.15 23.75 -3.53
C MET A 356 1.39 24.39 -4.90
N ARG A 357 1.75 25.67 -4.98
CA ARG A 357 2.19 26.29 -6.26
C ARG A 357 3.39 25.55 -6.85
N ARG A 358 4.39 25.23 -6.03
CA ARG A 358 5.56 24.44 -6.46
C ARG A 358 5.16 23.03 -6.93
N LEU A 359 4.24 22.37 -6.23
CA LEU A 359 3.68 21.08 -6.65
C LEU A 359 3.02 21.19 -8.02
N THR A 360 2.16 22.18 -8.25
CA THR A 360 1.51 22.45 -9.53
C THR A 360 2.52 22.64 -10.65
N THR A 361 3.54 23.49 -10.46
CA THR A 361 4.60 23.71 -11.46
C THR A 361 5.32 22.41 -11.80
N ARG A 362 5.73 21.63 -10.78
CA ARG A 362 6.43 20.36 -11.01
C ARG A 362 5.57 19.29 -11.68
N LEU A 363 4.27 19.26 -11.39
CA LEU A 363 3.31 18.37 -12.07
C LEU A 363 3.19 18.75 -13.56
N LEU A 364 3.16 20.04 -13.90
CA LEU A 364 3.17 20.52 -15.29
C LEU A 364 4.46 20.16 -16.01
N GLU A 365 5.62 20.43 -15.40
CA GLU A 365 6.95 20.08 -15.93
C GLU A 365 7.10 18.57 -16.18
N SER A 366 6.43 17.75 -15.37
CA SER A 366 6.43 16.29 -15.51
C SER A 366 5.31 15.75 -16.43
N GLY A 367 4.54 16.63 -17.08
CA GLY A 367 3.47 16.24 -18.01
C GLY A 367 2.17 15.73 -17.37
N PHE A 368 2.04 15.80 -16.04
CA PHE A 368 0.85 15.34 -15.31
C PHE A 368 -0.24 16.42 -15.26
N THR A 369 -0.74 16.81 -16.44
CA THR A 369 -1.64 17.97 -16.63
C THR A 369 -2.92 17.89 -15.80
N GLN A 370 -3.60 16.74 -15.75
CA GLN A 370 -4.82 16.56 -14.95
C GLN A 370 -4.57 16.79 -13.45
N MET A 371 -3.44 16.27 -12.93
CA MET A 371 -3.06 16.47 -11.53
C MET A 371 -2.65 17.92 -11.25
N ALA A 372 -1.94 18.55 -12.19
CA ALA A 372 -1.59 19.96 -12.08
C ALA A 372 -2.84 20.86 -12.04
N THR A 373 -3.84 20.61 -12.89
CA THR A 373 -5.11 21.35 -12.86
C THR A 373 -5.81 21.18 -11.52
N GLN A 374 -5.88 19.95 -10.98
CA GLN A 374 -6.45 19.73 -9.66
C GLN A 374 -5.67 20.46 -8.56
N ALA A 375 -4.34 20.44 -8.62
CA ALA A 375 -3.48 21.12 -7.66
C ALA A 375 -3.66 22.65 -7.73
N GLN A 376 -3.84 23.20 -8.92
CA GLN A 376 -4.13 24.61 -9.14
C GLN A 376 -5.47 25.02 -8.52
N ILE A 377 -6.55 24.28 -8.79
CA ILE A 377 -7.89 24.55 -8.23
C ILE A 377 -7.83 24.59 -6.70
N GLU A 378 -7.18 23.60 -6.09
CA GLU A 378 -7.05 23.53 -4.64
C GLU A 378 -6.12 24.60 -4.07
N THR A 379 -5.07 25.00 -4.80
CA THR A 379 -4.20 26.12 -4.42
C THR A 379 -4.97 27.44 -4.39
N GLU A 380 -5.79 27.71 -5.41
CA GLU A 380 -6.61 28.92 -5.50
C GLU A 380 -7.64 28.94 -4.37
N ARG A 381 -8.31 27.81 -4.10
CA ARG A 381 -9.21 27.66 -2.97
C ARG A 381 -8.51 27.91 -1.63
N LEU A 382 -7.35 27.30 -1.40
CA LEU A 382 -6.59 27.50 -0.17
C LEU A 382 -6.19 28.97 0.03
N SER A 383 -5.81 29.65 -1.04
CA SER A 383 -5.41 31.07 -0.98
C SER A 383 -6.58 32.02 -0.70
N THR A 384 -7.80 31.65 -1.10
CA THR A 384 -9.00 32.50 -0.99
C THR A 384 -9.84 32.18 0.24
N MET A 385 -10.02 30.89 0.54
CA MET A 385 -10.91 30.38 1.58
C MET A 385 -10.16 29.82 2.80
N GLY A 386 -8.82 29.77 2.77
CA GLY A 386 -8.00 29.21 3.86
C GLY A 386 -8.21 27.71 4.08
N THR A 387 -8.91 27.02 3.19
CA THR A 387 -9.32 25.61 3.32
C THR A 387 -9.24 24.90 1.97
N LEU A 388 -9.23 23.57 2.00
CA LEU A 388 -9.27 22.71 0.81
C LEU A 388 -10.60 21.97 0.72
N SER A 389 -10.88 21.41 -0.45
CA SER A 389 -11.92 20.39 -0.54
C SER A 389 -11.40 19.03 -0.04
N LEU A 390 -12.21 18.29 0.72
CA LEU A 390 -11.88 16.92 1.13
C LEU A 390 -11.68 16.00 -0.09
N GLU A 391 -12.50 16.19 -1.12
CA GLU A 391 -12.43 15.46 -2.38
C GLU A 391 -11.14 15.76 -3.14
N GLY A 392 -10.76 17.03 -3.26
CA GLY A 392 -9.54 17.46 -3.91
C GLY A 392 -8.28 17.01 -3.19
N ARG A 393 -8.29 17.02 -1.84
CA ARG A 393 -7.24 16.40 -1.02
C ARG A 393 -7.05 14.93 -1.40
N LYS A 394 -8.13 14.13 -1.44
CA LYS A 394 -8.04 12.71 -1.80
C LYS A 394 -7.62 12.50 -3.24
N ARG A 395 -8.18 13.26 -4.19
CA ARG A 395 -7.79 13.19 -5.61
C ARG A 395 -6.31 13.47 -5.81
N LEU A 396 -5.74 14.46 -5.12
CA LEU A 396 -4.31 14.76 -5.22
C LEU A 396 -3.43 13.69 -4.58
N LYS A 397 -3.78 13.22 -3.37
CA LYS A 397 -3.03 12.16 -2.69
C LYS A 397 -3.06 10.84 -3.48
N PHE A 398 -4.23 10.37 -3.86
CA PHE A 398 -4.37 9.10 -4.58
C PHE A 398 -3.99 9.22 -6.06
N GLY A 399 -4.13 10.42 -6.64
CA GLY A 399 -3.66 10.72 -7.98
C GLY A 399 -2.13 10.67 -8.07
N THR A 400 -1.41 11.34 -7.16
CA THR A 400 0.06 11.22 -7.08
C THR A 400 0.52 9.80 -6.81
N ARG A 401 -0.24 9.00 -6.04
CA ARG A 401 -0.03 7.55 -5.90
C ARG A 401 -0.20 6.78 -7.20
N ALA A 402 -1.22 7.08 -7.99
CA ALA A 402 -1.42 6.41 -9.28
C ALA A 402 -0.29 6.72 -10.27
N LEU A 403 0.34 7.91 -10.18
CA LEU A 403 1.54 8.22 -10.96
C LEU A 403 2.70 7.29 -10.60
N LEU A 404 2.96 7.08 -9.31
CA LEU A 404 4.01 6.18 -8.82
C LEU A 404 3.92 4.78 -9.44
N THR A 405 2.71 4.23 -9.54
CA THR A 405 2.49 2.89 -10.11
C THR A 405 2.66 2.84 -11.63
N LYS A 406 2.35 3.94 -12.35
CA LYS A 406 2.42 3.99 -13.83
C LYS A 406 3.81 4.28 -14.38
N THR A 407 4.59 5.12 -13.69
CA THR A 407 5.78 5.73 -14.29
C THR A 407 7.01 4.83 -14.29
N LEU A 408 7.11 3.87 -13.37
CA LEU A 408 8.24 2.94 -13.33
C LEU A 408 7.94 1.68 -14.15
N MET A 409 7.87 1.81 -15.48
CA MET A 409 8.01 0.68 -16.40
C MET A 409 9.50 0.53 -16.73
N LEU A 410 10.21 -0.23 -15.91
CA LEU A 410 11.57 -0.67 -16.20
C LEU A 410 11.45 -1.78 -17.27
N ASN A 411 11.61 -1.42 -18.54
CA ASN A 411 11.63 -2.30 -19.72
C ASN A 411 10.51 -3.36 -19.77
N ASP A 412 9.33 -2.97 -20.26
CA ASP A 412 8.61 -3.89 -21.14
C ASP A 412 9.28 -3.69 -22.52
N ASP A 413 10.14 -4.61 -22.93
CA ASP A 413 10.72 -4.62 -24.28
C ASP A 413 9.59 -4.69 -25.35
N ASP A 414 9.85 -4.03 -26.47
CA ASP A 414 9.05 -3.95 -27.71
C ASP A 414 8.44 -5.28 -28.21
#